data_AF-I2CS23-F1
#
_entry.id   AF-I2CS23-F1
#
_cell.length_a   1.000
_cell.length_b   1.000
_cell.length_c   1.000
_cell.angle_alpha   90.00
_cell.angle_beta   90.00
_cell.angle_gamma   90.00
#
_symmetry.space_group_name_H-M   'P 1'
#
loop_
_entity.id
_entity.type
_entity.pdbx_description
1 polymer ?
#
loop_
_entity_poly.entity_id
_entity_poly.type
_entity_poly.pdbx_seq_one_letter_code
_entity_poly.pdbx_strand_id
1 'polypeptide(L)'
;MEKAVKAAERQAAASLSKQQRKRTLSVVRKPYWFEKFHWFITSDNHLVVSGRDAQQNELLVKRYLRVGDAYVHADLPGAASCVVRHKGALGGVG
;
A
#
# COMPACT_ATOMS: atom_id res chain seq x y z
N MET A 1 -32.32 36.08 26.70
CA MET A 1 -32.19 35.19 25.53
C MET A 1 -30.75 34.75 25.25
N GLU A 2 -29.85 34.77 26.24
CA GLU A 2 -28.39 34.61 26.00
C GLU A 2 -27.88 33.17 26.18
N LYS A 3 -28.62 32.34 26.93
CA LYS A 3 -28.23 30.94 27.21
C LYS A 3 -28.57 29.97 26.07
N ALA A 4 -29.45 30.35 25.15
CA ALA A 4 -29.85 29.51 24.02
C ALA A 4 -28.82 29.52 22.87
N VAL A 5 -28.20 30.68 22.60
CA VAL A 5 -27.22 30.83 21.51
C VAL A 5 -25.92 30.06 21.81
N LYS A 6 -25.44 30.14 23.05
CA LYS A 6 -24.19 29.50 23.49
C LYS A 6 -24.24 27.97 23.47
N ALA A 7 -25.43 27.38 23.59
CA ALA A 7 -25.62 25.93 23.52
C ALA A 7 -25.52 25.42 22.07
N ALA A 8 -26.05 26.18 21.10
CA ALA A 8 -25.96 25.85 19.68
C ALA A 8 -24.52 25.92 19.16
N GLU A 9 -23.74 26.91 19.59
CA GLU A 9 -22.33 27.06 19.21
C GLU A 9 -21.45 25.91 19.73
N ARG A 10 -21.69 25.47 20.98
CA ARG A 10 -20.97 24.32 21.56
C ARG A 10 -21.32 23.01 20.87
N GLN A 11 -22.58 22.82 20.48
CA GLN A 11 -22.99 21.64 19.71
C GLN A 11 -22.42 21.66 18.30
N ALA A 12 -22.38 22.80 17.62
CA ALA A 12 -21.75 22.95 16.31
C ALA A 12 -20.24 22.64 16.35
N ALA A 13 -19.51 23.21 17.32
CA ALA A 13 -18.07 22.97 17.49
C ALA A 13 -17.74 21.50 17.83
N ALA A 14 -18.54 20.87 18.69
CA ALA A 14 -18.36 19.45 19.02
C ALA A 14 -18.68 18.53 17.83
N SER A 15 -19.61 18.93 16.96
CA SER A 15 -19.98 18.19 15.75
C SER A 15 -18.89 18.28 14.67
N LEU A 16 -18.31 19.47 14.48
CA LEU A 16 -17.20 19.70 13.55
C LEU A 16 -15.93 18.92 13.96
N SER A 17 -15.59 18.91 15.25
CA SER A 17 -14.46 18.14 15.78
C SER A 17 -14.66 16.62 15.63
N LYS A 18 -15.87 16.11 15.91
CA LYS A 18 -16.22 14.70 15.67
C LYS A 18 -16.18 14.32 14.18
N GLN A 19 -16.56 15.23 13.29
CA GLN A 19 -16.51 15.02 11.85
C GLN A 19 -15.08 15.06 11.29
N GLN A 20 -14.20 15.91 11.83
CA GLN A 20 -12.76 15.87 11.52
C GLN A 20 -12.12 14.57 11.97
N ARG A 21 -12.38 14.11 13.20
CA ARG A 21 -11.84 12.84 13.72
C ARG A 21 -12.34 11.62 12.93
N LYS A 22 -13.59 11.64 12.46
CA LYS A 22 -14.12 10.63 11.52
C LYS A 22 -13.45 10.71 10.16
N ARG A 23 -13.22 11.91 9.59
CA ARG A 23 -12.50 12.08 8.30
C ARG A 23 -11.06 11.58 8.35
N THR A 24 -10.37 11.71 9.49
CA THR A 24 -9.00 11.19 9.64
C THR A 24 -8.94 9.65 9.74
N LEU A 25 -10.03 9.02 10.22
CA LEU A 25 -10.14 7.55 10.35
C LEU A 25 -10.85 6.89 9.16
N SER A 26 -11.59 7.64 8.32
CA SER A 26 -12.49 7.09 7.30
C SER A 26 -11.89 6.97 5.91
N VAL A 27 -10.59 7.20 5.72
CA VAL A 27 -9.90 6.73 4.52
C VAL A 27 -8.95 5.64 4.95
N VAL A 28 -9.50 4.51 5.38
CA VAL A 28 -8.74 3.25 5.38
C VAL A 28 -8.42 2.97 3.93
N ARG A 29 -7.26 3.47 3.47
CA ARG A 29 -6.75 3.18 2.13
C ARG A 29 -6.74 1.65 2.00
N LYS A 30 -7.26 1.12 0.88
CA LYS A 30 -7.10 -0.30 0.62
C LYS A 30 -5.59 -0.55 0.47
N PRO A 31 -4.94 -1.30 1.38
CA PRO A 31 -3.51 -1.52 1.29
C PRO A 31 -3.23 -2.22 -0.03
N TYR A 32 -2.16 -1.81 -0.71
CA TYR A 32 -1.77 -2.51 -1.91
C TYR A 32 -1.38 -3.94 -1.57
N TRP A 33 -1.61 -4.86 -2.52
CA TRP A 33 -1.29 -6.28 -2.33
C TRP A 33 0.18 -6.52 -1.98
N PHE A 34 1.08 -5.62 -2.38
CA PHE A 34 2.53 -5.72 -2.18
C PHE A 34 2.99 -5.21 -0.81
N GLU A 35 2.16 -4.47 -0.06
CA GLU A 35 2.54 -3.88 1.24
C GLU A 35 2.84 -4.96 2.31
N LYS A 36 2.37 -6.19 2.10
CA LYS A 36 2.67 -7.34 2.98
C LYS A 36 4.10 -7.87 2.84
N PHE A 37 4.80 -7.53 1.76
CA PHE A 37 6.15 -7.96 1.46
C PHE A 37 7.18 -6.87 1.87
N HIS A 38 8.47 -7.10 1.63
CA HIS A 38 9.43 -6.00 1.54
C HIS A 38 9.30 -5.34 0.19
N TRP A 39 9.14 -4.03 0.14
CA TRP A 39 8.94 -3.32 -1.12
C TRP A 39 9.55 -1.93 -1.09
N PHE A 40 9.94 -1.45 -2.27
CA PHE A 40 10.36 -0.08 -2.50
C PHE A 40 10.09 0.31 -3.96
N ILE A 41 10.16 1.62 -4.23
CA ILE A 41 10.06 2.16 -5.59
C ILE A 41 11.44 2.71 -5.96
N THR A 42 11.94 2.33 -7.14
CA THR A 42 13.22 2.83 -7.68
C THR A 42 13.08 4.28 -8.17
N SER A 43 14.20 4.97 -8.43
CA SER A 43 14.21 6.30 -9.05
C SER A 43 13.47 6.34 -10.39
N ASP A 44 13.57 5.26 -11.15
CA ASP A 44 12.91 5.09 -12.46
C ASP A 44 11.44 4.64 -12.33
N ASN A 45 10.88 4.71 -11.12
CA ASN A 45 9.47 4.45 -10.83
C ASN A 45 9.04 2.99 -11.04
N HIS A 46 9.97 2.05 -10.91
CA HIS A 46 9.69 0.61 -10.86
C HIS A 46 9.38 0.15 -9.44
N LEU A 47 8.36 -0.68 -9.29
CA LEU A 47 8.03 -1.31 -8.02
C LEU A 47 8.88 -2.57 -7.86
N VAL A 48 9.65 -2.63 -6.77
CA VAL A 48 10.42 -3.82 -6.39
C VAL A 48 9.77 -4.45 -5.17
N VAL A 49 9.58 -5.77 -5.22
CA VAL A 49 8.94 -6.55 -4.15
C VAL A 49 9.81 -7.76 -3.83
N SER A 50 10.00 -8.07 -2.54
CA SER A 50 10.79 -9.20 -2.06
C SER A 50 10.12 -9.88 -0.87
N GLY A 51 10.19 -11.21 -0.80
CA GLY A 51 9.61 -11.97 0.31
C GLY A 51 10.44 -11.85 1.59
N ARG A 52 9.76 -11.91 2.75
CA ARG A 52 10.39 -11.84 4.08
C ARG A 52 10.91 -13.20 4.57
N ASP A 53 10.39 -14.27 3.99
CA ASP A 53 10.70 -15.66 4.33
C ASP A 53 10.57 -16.54 3.06
N ALA A 54 10.97 -17.80 3.18
CA ALA A 54 10.94 -18.76 2.08
C ALA A 54 9.52 -19.00 1.53
N GLN A 55 8.49 -19.00 2.39
CA GLN A 55 7.10 -19.22 1.97
C GLN A 55 6.56 -18.03 1.18
N GLN A 56 6.88 -16.81 1.63
CA GLN A 56 6.55 -15.58 0.93
C GLN A 56 7.29 -15.45 -0.39
N ASN A 57 8.57 -15.86 -0.45
CA ASN A 57 9.34 -15.91 -1.69
C ASN A 57 8.64 -16.80 -2.73
N GLU A 58 8.28 -18.02 -2.34
CA GLU A 58 7.58 -18.95 -3.20
C GLU A 58 6.21 -18.40 -3.64
N LEU A 59 5.45 -17.83 -2.71
CA LEU A 59 4.16 -17.18 -3.00
C LEU A 59 4.33 -16.01 -3.99
N LEU A 60 5.36 -15.18 -3.80
CA LEU A 60 5.65 -14.02 -4.63
C LEU A 60 5.92 -14.46 -6.08
N VAL A 61 6.81 -15.42 -6.25
CA VAL A 61 7.19 -15.94 -7.57
C VAL A 61 6.03 -16.69 -8.23
N LYS A 62 5.32 -17.55 -7.50
CA LYS A 62 4.25 -18.37 -8.08
C LYS A 62 2.97 -17.59 -8.40
N ARG A 63 2.61 -16.57 -7.61
CA ARG A 63 1.32 -15.87 -7.77
C ARG A 63 1.40 -14.45 -8.30
N TYR A 64 2.52 -13.77 -8.12
CA TYR A 64 2.61 -12.33 -8.40
C TYR A 64 3.58 -11.98 -9.53
N LEU A 65 4.54 -12.85 -9.86
CA LEU A 65 5.38 -12.71 -11.05
C LEU A 65 4.52 -12.81 -12.31
N ARG A 66 4.62 -11.81 -13.19
CA ARG A 66 3.90 -11.77 -14.47
C ARG A 66 4.88 -11.76 -15.63
N VAL A 67 4.38 -12.09 -16.82
CA VAL A 67 5.14 -11.93 -18.06
C VAL A 67 5.51 -10.45 -18.22
N GLY A 68 6.80 -10.18 -18.44
CA GLY A 68 7.35 -8.83 -18.53
C GLY A 68 7.91 -8.27 -17.21
N ASP A 69 7.78 -8.99 -16.10
CA ASP A 69 8.48 -8.65 -14.87
C ASP A 69 9.88 -9.26 -14.84
N ALA A 70 10.83 -8.55 -14.21
CA ALA A 70 12.15 -9.12 -13.97
C ALA A 70 12.16 -9.86 -12.63
N TYR A 71 12.72 -11.07 -12.63
CA TYR A 71 12.99 -11.85 -11.44
C TYR A 71 14.46 -11.73 -11.05
N VAL A 72 14.74 -11.51 -9.77
CA VAL A 72 16.08 -11.31 -9.23
C VAL A 72 16.25 -12.17 -7.99
N HIS A 73 17.37 -12.89 -7.92
CA HIS A 73 17.76 -13.72 -6.78
C HIS A 73 19.28 -13.66 -6.64
N ALA A 74 19.79 -13.68 -5.41
CA ALA A 74 21.24 -13.72 -5.19
C ALA A 74 21.72 -15.18 -5.23
N ASP A 75 22.91 -15.43 -5.75
CA ASP A 75 23.53 -16.76 -5.77
C ASP A 75 24.10 -17.12 -4.38
N LEU A 76 23.23 -17.15 -3.38
CA LEU A 76 23.57 -17.47 -1.99
C LEU A 76 22.46 -18.33 -1.36
N PRO A 77 22.81 -19.35 -0.56
CA PRO A 77 21.83 -20.11 0.20
C PRO A 77 21.02 -19.21 1.15
N GLY A 78 19.70 -19.31 1.07
CA GLY A 78 18.79 -18.50 1.90
C GLY A 78 18.57 -17.06 1.42
N ALA A 79 19.05 -16.71 0.22
CA ALA A 79 18.77 -15.41 -0.37
C ALA A 79 17.27 -15.18 -0.63
N ALA A 80 16.86 -13.92 -0.51
CA ALA A 80 15.49 -13.53 -0.82
C ALA A 80 15.24 -13.53 -2.33
N SER A 81 13.99 -13.84 -2.70
CA SER A 81 13.51 -13.68 -4.07
C SER A 81 12.92 -12.30 -4.26
N CYS A 82 13.30 -11.62 -5.34
CA CYS A 82 12.86 -10.26 -5.67
C CYS A 82 12.18 -10.24 -7.04
N VAL A 83 11.11 -9.48 -7.17
CA VAL A 83 10.39 -9.23 -8.42
C VAL A 83 10.38 -7.74 -8.67
N VAL A 84 10.79 -7.34 -9.86
CA VAL A 84 10.77 -5.95 -10.33
C VAL A 84 9.65 -5.81 -11.36
N ARG A 85 8.62 -5.04 -11.00
CA ARG A 85 7.48 -4.73 -11.85
C ARG A 85 7.80 -3.48 -12.66
N HIS A 86 7.92 -3.66 -13.97
CA HIS A 86 8.05 -2.57 -14.92
C HIS A 86 6.68 -1.96 -15.25
N LYS A 87 6.60 -0.63 -15.39
CA LYS A 87 5.34 0.08 -15.68
C LYS A 87 4.72 -0.35 -17.02
N GLY A 88 5.56 -0.75 -17.98
CA GLY A 88 5.15 -1.26 -19.30
C GLY A 88 4.43 -2.61 -19.29
N ALA A 89 4.56 -3.41 -18.22
CA ALA A 89 3.86 -4.70 -18.11
C ALA A 89 2.35 -4.54 -17.83
N LEU A 90 1.89 -3.32 -17.52
CA LEU A 90 0.46 -2.98 -17.38
C LEU A 90 -0.19 -2.54 -18.69
N GLY A 91 0.55 -2.50 -19.81
CA GLY A 91 0.09 -1.97 -21.10
C GLY A 91 0.26 -2.91 -22.30
N GLY A 92 0.41 -4.22 -22.07
CA GLY A 92 0.38 -5.21 -23.15
C GLY A 92 -1.05 -5.38 -23.67
N VAL A 93 -1.39 -4.60 -24.70
CA VAL A 93 -2.56 -4.81 -25.54
C VAL A 93 -2.41 -6.19 -26.21
N GLY A 94 -3.42 -7.04 -26.02
CA GLY A 94 -3.57 -8.35 -26.63
C GLY A 94 -4.93 -8.92 -26.26
#